data_AF-A0A7S4V8P9-F1
#
_entry.id   AF-A0A7S4V8P9-F1
#
_cell.length_a   1.000
_cell.length_b   1.000
_cell.length_c   1.000
_cell.angle_alpha   90.00
_cell.angle_beta   90.00
_cell.angle_gamma   90.00
#
_symmetry.space_group_name_H-M   'P 1'
#
loop_
_entity.id
_entity.type
_entity.pdbx_description
1 polymer ?
#
loop_
_entity_poly.entity_id
_entity_poly.type
_entity_poly.pdbx_seq_one_letter_code
_entity_poly.pdbx_strand_id
1 'polypeptide(L)'
;CEETDMQGEAEHEEDGGKEARACCCQVVGPVLVYYAVNVLLAFGLTYAAYYSHFKKQGLVKELPSYRYMLPYEILATLCAISACFNACHHMFQHLAYNENGWKILRPTLFILCMVPVYAVCSCVALVGGMNRYGYAVLLTAFREGFEAIVLISFMQFMSEFWGGTLRLARLLDTNDLTLKACFESVVVRVDQLLAGCTNFQVGDVSAFFVVRRAPGSEYVAWTYIAELQYAFVMILYVLVNITLWLFTLSGRLDENDMEKYLQRIKFVKIASNFWAFWNLFVLFEYLRESENTKRRMDKIRPISKFFCIKLIVIVSLWQEQILTQLAHRELLPTFRGVEQDWVNQQKTAEGVVNFLVCIEMVLFAQWHRYAYTFEEKWSGGEKVAKVFRNTNKDYKASCCCFRFGVGKMMDDVGYLLCNRVNGQHKCVHLLQEKKRGGDVSVAEDSDLFRNFQYFELDDQGEASIAQIKYILVSSGFAGNMRDATEQLRQADRDSSGRLSYKEFIADLITQGGRP
;
A
#
# COMPACT_ATOMS: atom_id res chain seq x y z
N CYS A 1 -39.10 -31.47 -13.64
CA CYS A 1 -37.70 -31.46 -13.16
C CYS A 1 -36.73 -30.78 -14.13
N GLU A 2 -37.18 -30.17 -15.24
CA GLU A 2 -36.30 -29.43 -16.17
C GLU A 2 -36.48 -27.90 -16.11
N GLU A 3 -37.41 -27.37 -15.30
CA GLU A 3 -37.59 -25.91 -15.15
C GLU A 3 -36.70 -25.27 -14.07
N THR A 4 -36.02 -26.07 -13.23
CA THR A 4 -35.17 -25.57 -12.15
C THR A 4 -33.71 -25.30 -12.55
N ASP A 5 -33.23 -25.82 -13.68
CA ASP A 5 -31.84 -25.57 -14.13
C ASP A 5 -31.69 -24.28 -14.94
N MET A 6 -32.71 -23.84 -15.68
CA MET A 6 -32.63 -22.57 -16.43
C MET A 6 -32.70 -21.32 -15.54
N GLN A 7 -33.24 -21.42 -14.33
CA GLN A 7 -33.21 -20.31 -13.36
C GLN A 7 -31.84 -20.15 -12.71
N GLY A 8 -31.08 -21.24 -12.53
CA GLY A 8 -29.72 -21.20 -11.99
C GLY A 8 -28.69 -20.60 -12.94
N GLU A 9 -28.80 -20.87 -14.25
CA GLU A 9 -27.91 -20.26 -15.27
C GLU A 9 -28.22 -18.78 -15.50
N ALA A 10 -29.49 -18.36 -15.45
CA ALA A 10 -29.88 -16.95 -15.57
C ALA A 10 -29.43 -16.09 -14.36
N GLU A 11 -29.47 -16.64 -13.14
CA GLU A 11 -28.92 -15.96 -11.96
C GLU A 11 -27.39 -15.88 -11.99
N HIS A 12 -26.68 -16.90 -12.51
CA HIS A 12 -25.23 -16.88 -12.66
C HIS A 12 -24.72 -15.91 -13.75
N GLU A 13 -25.44 -15.76 -14.87
CA GLU A 13 -25.12 -14.75 -15.90
C GLU A 13 -25.45 -13.31 -15.44
N GLU A 14 -26.52 -13.10 -14.69
CA GLU A 14 -26.84 -11.79 -14.12
C GLU A 14 -25.82 -11.36 -13.05
N ASP A 15 -25.35 -12.29 -12.21
CA ASP A 15 -24.35 -11.99 -11.17
C ASP A 15 -22.97 -11.74 -11.78
N GLY A 16 -22.57 -12.51 -12.81
CA GLY A 16 -21.35 -12.24 -13.60
C GLY A 16 -21.37 -10.89 -14.33
N GLY A 17 -22.54 -10.47 -14.85
CA GLY A 17 -22.73 -9.16 -15.45
C GLY A 17 -22.71 -8.00 -14.44
N LYS A 18 -23.21 -8.23 -13.22
CA LYS A 18 -23.14 -7.26 -12.11
C LYS A 18 -21.74 -7.16 -11.53
N GLU A 19 -21.02 -8.27 -11.36
CA GLU A 19 -19.60 -8.29 -10.93
C GLU A 19 -18.68 -7.63 -11.95
N ALA A 20 -18.87 -7.91 -13.25
CA ALA A 20 -18.12 -7.25 -14.32
C ALA A 20 -18.41 -5.74 -14.38
N ARG A 21 -19.67 -5.31 -14.21
CA ARG A 21 -20.03 -3.89 -14.10
C ARG A 21 -19.50 -3.24 -12.83
N ALA A 22 -19.49 -3.93 -11.70
CA ALA A 22 -18.94 -3.43 -10.44
C ALA A 22 -17.41 -3.27 -10.51
N CYS A 23 -16.70 -4.25 -11.08
CA CYS A 23 -15.25 -4.17 -11.35
C CYS A 23 -14.93 -3.06 -12.37
N CYS A 24 -15.73 -2.95 -13.44
CA CYS A 24 -15.60 -1.88 -14.43
C CYS A 24 -15.82 -0.50 -13.77
N CYS A 25 -16.85 -0.29 -12.96
CA CYS A 25 -17.04 0.97 -12.22
C CYS A 25 -15.92 1.27 -11.21
N GLN A 26 -15.35 0.24 -10.55
CA GLN A 26 -14.23 0.38 -9.62
C GLN A 26 -12.91 0.78 -10.30
N VAL A 27 -12.72 0.43 -11.57
CA VAL A 27 -11.53 0.77 -12.36
C VAL A 27 -11.76 2.04 -13.21
N VAL A 28 -12.94 2.18 -13.80
CA VAL A 28 -13.33 3.29 -14.68
C VAL A 28 -13.38 4.61 -13.92
N GLY A 29 -13.75 4.64 -12.64
CA GLY A 29 -13.66 5.86 -11.82
C GLY A 29 -12.23 6.42 -11.73
N PRO A 30 -11.25 5.69 -11.15
CA PRO A 30 -9.84 6.07 -11.13
C PRO A 30 -9.27 6.39 -12.51
N VAL A 31 -9.61 5.58 -13.51
CA VAL A 31 -9.14 5.75 -14.88
C VAL A 31 -9.75 7.01 -15.50
N LEU A 32 -11.03 7.31 -15.28
CA LEU A 32 -11.67 8.56 -15.72
C LEU A 32 -11.11 9.77 -14.99
N VAL A 33 -10.79 9.66 -13.70
CA VAL A 33 -10.09 10.73 -12.97
C VAL A 33 -8.70 10.93 -13.54
N TYR A 34 -7.94 9.85 -13.77
CA TYR A 34 -6.63 9.91 -14.41
C TYR A 34 -6.70 10.47 -15.84
N TYR A 35 -7.67 10.05 -16.66
CA TYR A 35 -7.89 10.58 -18.00
C TYR A 35 -8.39 12.01 -17.96
N ALA A 36 -9.29 12.39 -17.05
CA ALA A 36 -9.72 13.77 -16.88
C ALA A 36 -8.56 14.67 -16.47
N VAL A 37 -7.71 14.21 -15.54
CA VAL A 37 -6.49 14.89 -15.14
C VAL A 37 -5.52 15.00 -16.31
N ASN A 38 -5.29 13.93 -17.07
CA ASN A 38 -4.42 13.93 -18.26
C ASN A 38 -4.98 14.77 -19.41
N VAL A 39 -6.29 14.82 -19.60
CA VAL A 39 -6.97 15.65 -20.58
C VAL A 39 -6.88 17.11 -20.17
N LEU A 40 -7.15 17.44 -18.90
CA LEU A 40 -6.95 18.79 -18.36
C LEU A 40 -5.49 19.24 -18.46
N LEU A 41 -4.55 18.33 -18.21
CA LEU A 41 -3.13 18.55 -18.41
C LEU A 41 -2.76 18.73 -19.88
N ALA A 42 -3.28 17.90 -20.77
CA ALA A 42 -3.07 18.02 -22.22
C ALA A 42 -3.66 19.33 -22.75
N PHE A 43 -4.85 19.75 -22.28
CA PHE A 43 -5.45 21.06 -22.57
C PHE A 43 -4.59 22.20 -22.01
N GLY A 44 -4.10 22.08 -20.79
CA GLY A 44 -3.17 23.05 -20.20
C GLY A 44 -1.85 23.17 -20.97
N LEU A 45 -1.28 22.05 -21.39
CA LEU A 45 -0.04 21.97 -22.18
C LEU A 45 -0.23 22.48 -23.61
N THR A 46 -1.35 22.15 -24.26
CA THR A 46 -1.67 22.65 -25.60
C THR A 46 -1.99 24.14 -25.57
N TYR A 47 -2.72 24.62 -24.54
CA TYR A 47 -2.93 26.05 -24.32
C TYR A 47 -1.61 26.78 -24.04
N ALA A 48 -0.73 26.23 -23.21
CA ALA A 48 0.58 26.80 -22.92
C ALA A 48 1.50 26.81 -24.16
N ALA A 49 1.47 25.75 -24.98
CA ALA A 49 2.21 25.67 -26.24
C ALA A 49 1.66 26.66 -27.29
N TYR A 50 0.34 26.76 -27.39
CA TYR A 50 -0.35 27.75 -28.21
C TYR A 50 0.01 29.17 -27.78
N TYR A 51 -0.10 29.47 -26.48
CA TYR A 51 0.29 30.75 -25.91
C TYR A 51 1.78 31.06 -26.16
N SER A 52 2.68 30.08 -25.99
CA SER A 52 4.11 30.20 -26.30
C SER A 52 4.38 30.51 -27.77
N HIS A 53 3.64 29.89 -28.69
CA HIS A 53 3.80 30.11 -30.13
C HIS A 53 3.41 31.54 -30.50
N PHE A 54 2.28 32.02 -29.98
CA PHE A 54 1.81 33.40 -30.21
C PHE A 54 2.67 34.45 -29.47
N LYS A 55 3.22 34.13 -28.29
CA LYS A 55 4.22 34.96 -27.57
C LYS A 55 5.48 35.16 -28.41
N LYS A 56 6.03 34.08 -28.99
CA LYS A 56 7.23 34.14 -29.86
C LYS A 56 7.01 34.96 -31.13
N GLN A 57 5.78 35.05 -31.62
CA GLN A 57 5.44 35.83 -32.81
C GLN A 57 5.11 37.32 -32.49
N GLY A 58 5.25 37.76 -31.24
CA GLY A 58 4.99 39.15 -30.84
C GLY A 58 3.52 39.58 -30.95
N LEU A 59 2.60 38.64 -31.18
CA LEU A 59 1.17 38.87 -31.35
C LEU A 59 0.42 39.01 -30.02
N VAL A 60 1.03 38.61 -28.91
CA VAL A 60 0.50 38.78 -27.56
C VAL A 60 1.14 40.01 -26.93
N LYS A 61 0.42 41.14 -26.90
CA LYS A 61 0.80 42.29 -26.06
C LYS A 61 0.64 41.89 -24.60
N GLU A 62 1.70 42.02 -23.80
CA GLU A 62 1.59 41.94 -22.35
C GLU A 62 0.70 43.08 -21.86
N LEU A 63 -0.57 42.78 -21.63
CA LEU A 63 -1.31 43.53 -20.64
C LEU A 63 -0.77 43.08 -19.29
N PRO A 64 -0.35 43.99 -18.40
CA PRO A 64 -0.03 43.61 -17.03
C PRO A 64 -1.33 43.16 -16.38
N SER A 65 -1.64 41.87 -16.48
CA SER A 65 -2.91 41.32 -16.03
C SER A 65 -2.82 41.06 -14.53
N TYR A 66 -2.81 42.13 -13.75
CA TYR A 66 -3.14 42.08 -12.33
C TYR A 66 -4.64 41.76 -12.20
N ARG A 67 -5.00 40.48 -12.42
CA ARG A 67 -6.30 39.94 -12.02
C ARG A 67 -6.20 39.56 -10.54
N TYR A 68 -7.18 40.00 -9.75
CA TYR A 68 -7.28 39.64 -8.34
C TYR A 68 -7.52 38.14 -8.20
N MET A 69 -6.71 37.49 -7.35
CA MET A 69 -6.82 36.06 -7.06
C MET A 69 -8.00 35.68 -6.16
N LEU A 70 -8.60 36.68 -5.50
CA LEU A 70 -9.67 36.53 -4.51
C LEU A 70 -10.78 35.53 -4.90
N PRO A 71 -11.31 35.49 -6.14
CA PRO A 71 -12.32 34.50 -6.51
C PRO A 71 -11.81 33.05 -6.40
N TYR A 72 -10.54 32.79 -6.71
CA TYR A 72 -9.92 31.47 -6.62
C TYR A 72 -9.63 31.08 -5.17
N GLU A 73 -9.16 32.02 -4.35
CA GLU A 73 -8.96 31.82 -2.90
C GLU A 73 -10.29 31.48 -2.20
N ILE A 74 -11.36 32.22 -2.50
CA ILE A 74 -12.71 31.97 -1.98
C ILE A 74 -13.19 30.59 -2.42
N LEU A 75 -13.07 30.26 -3.72
CA LEU A 75 -13.50 28.97 -4.25
C LEU A 75 -12.76 27.81 -3.59
N ALA A 76 -11.43 27.88 -3.48
CA ALA A 76 -10.62 26.86 -2.82
C ALA A 76 -11.02 26.69 -1.35
N THR A 77 -11.26 27.79 -0.64
CA THR A 77 -11.71 27.76 0.76
C THR A 77 -13.07 27.07 0.90
N LEU A 78 -14.03 27.40 0.03
CA LEU A 78 -15.35 26.76 0.00
C LEU A 78 -15.24 25.25 -0.30
N CYS A 79 -14.41 24.86 -1.27
CA CYS A 79 -14.13 23.46 -1.58
C CYS A 79 -13.50 22.72 -0.39
N ALA A 80 -12.50 23.32 0.27
CA ALA A 80 -11.85 22.74 1.43
C ALA A 80 -12.82 22.54 2.60
N ILE A 81 -13.67 23.53 2.90
CA ILE A 81 -14.73 23.43 3.92
C ILE A 81 -15.71 22.30 3.57
N SER A 82 -16.16 22.25 2.31
CA SER A 82 -17.08 21.20 1.84
C SER A 82 -16.48 19.80 1.97
N ALA A 83 -15.22 19.62 1.55
CA ALA A 83 -14.50 18.36 1.67
C ALA A 83 -14.35 17.93 3.13
N CYS A 84 -13.96 18.86 4.02
CA CYS A 84 -13.83 18.60 5.44
C CYS A 84 -15.18 18.23 6.07
N PHE A 85 -16.25 18.96 5.77
CA PHE A 85 -17.58 18.64 6.26
C PHE A 85 -18.03 17.25 5.84
N ASN A 86 -17.86 16.91 4.55
CA ASN A 86 -18.20 15.58 4.03
C ASN A 86 -17.39 14.47 4.69
N ALA A 87 -16.08 14.65 4.87
CA ALA A 87 -15.21 13.67 5.52
C ALA A 87 -15.55 13.51 7.01
N CYS A 88 -15.75 14.61 7.74
CA CYS A 88 -16.13 14.59 9.15
C CYS A 88 -17.50 13.93 9.37
N HIS A 89 -18.48 14.25 8.52
CA HIS A 89 -19.79 13.60 8.54
C HIS A 89 -19.64 12.08 8.33
N HIS A 90 -18.83 11.67 7.35
CA HIS A 90 -18.59 10.27 7.08
C HIS A 90 -17.88 9.54 8.23
N MET A 91 -16.87 10.16 8.84
CA MET A 91 -16.22 9.64 10.04
C MET A 91 -17.19 9.52 11.21
N PHE A 92 -18.10 10.49 11.38
CA PHE A 92 -19.16 10.41 12.39
C PHE A 92 -20.10 9.24 12.15
N GLN A 93 -20.51 8.99 10.90
CA GLN A 93 -21.31 7.81 10.55
C GLN A 93 -20.60 6.50 10.91
N HIS A 94 -19.28 6.43 10.66
CA HIS A 94 -18.44 5.33 11.10
C HIS A 94 -18.40 5.18 12.64
N LEU A 95 -18.37 6.28 13.40
CA LEU A 95 -18.37 6.20 14.87
C LEU A 95 -19.75 5.85 15.45
N ALA A 96 -20.83 6.28 14.80
CA ALA A 96 -22.19 6.14 15.31
C ALA A 96 -22.88 4.84 14.90
N TYR A 97 -22.67 4.37 13.66
CA TYR A 97 -23.46 3.28 13.05
C TYR A 97 -22.66 2.04 12.68
N ASN A 98 -21.33 2.10 12.74
CA ASN A 98 -20.50 0.98 12.33
C ASN A 98 -20.46 -0.10 13.43
N GLU A 99 -20.94 -1.30 13.10
CA GLU A 99 -21.01 -2.43 14.05
C GLU A 99 -19.67 -3.17 14.22
N ASN A 100 -18.62 -2.79 13.48
CA ASN A 100 -17.36 -3.52 13.47
C ASN A 100 -16.47 -3.17 14.66
N GLY A 101 -15.60 -4.10 15.03
CA GLY A 101 -14.66 -3.90 16.12
C GLY A 101 -13.73 -2.72 15.91
N TRP A 102 -13.32 -2.08 17.01
CA TRP A 102 -12.42 -0.92 17.03
C TRP A 102 -11.11 -1.13 16.25
N LYS A 103 -10.66 -2.38 16.13
CA LYS A 103 -9.45 -2.78 15.39
C LYS A 103 -9.53 -2.50 13.88
N ILE A 104 -10.71 -2.58 13.28
CA ILE A 104 -10.94 -2.26 11.85
C ILE A 104 -11.35 -0.79 11.71
N LEU A 105 -12.17 -0.30 12.65
CA LEU A 105 -12.69 1.06 12.64
C LEU A 105 -11.58 2.11 12.74
N ARG A 106 -10.65 1.95 13.70
CA ARG A 106 -9.58 2.93 13.93
C ARG A 106 -8.71 3.15 12.69
N PRO A 107 -8.13 2.12 12.04
CA PRO A 107 -7.37 2.31 10.81
C PRO A 107 -8.18 2.99 9.69
N THR A 108 -9.47 2.64 9.58
CA THR A 108 -10.39 3.28 8.63
C THR A 108 -10.51 4.77 8.88
N LEU A 109 -10.68 5.19 10.14
CA LEU A 109 -10.77 6.61 10.50
C LEU A 109 -9.48 7.38 10.18
N PHE A 110 -8.30 6.78 10.37
CA PHE A 110 -7.02 7.40 9.98
C PHE A 110 -6.92 7.58 8.46
N ILE A 111 -7.37 6.60 7.68
CA ILE A 111 -7.43 6.70 6.22
C ILE A 111 -8.39 7.83 5.81
N LEU A 112 -9.60 7.89 6.38
CA LEU A 112 -10.58 8.94 6.09
C LEU A 112 -10.09 10.35 6.46
N CYS A 113 -9.26 10.46 7.50
CA CYS A 113 -8.67 11.72 7.96
C CYS A 113 -7.64 12.31 6.98
N MET A 114 -7.21 11.54 5.97
CA MET A 114 -6.33 12.04 4.90
C MET A 114 -6.94 13.22 4.15
N VAL A 115 -8.25 13.15 3.83
CA VAL A 115 -8.96 14.21 3.10
C VAL A 115 -8.94 15.56 3.84
N PRO A 116 -9.40 15.67 5.10
CA PRO A 116 -9.38 16.94 5.81
C PRO A 116 -7.96 17.45 6.07
N VAL A 117 -6.98 16.57 6.33
CA VAL A 117 -5.58 16.97 6.48
C VAL A 117 -5.06 17.65 5.21
N TYR A 118 -5.27 17.04 4.04
CA TYR A 118 -4.83 17.61 2.77
C TYR A 118 -5.61 18.88 2.40
N ALA A 119 -6.93 18.90 2.62
CA ALA A 119 -7.77 20.06 2.34
C ALA A 119 -7.35 21.29 3.17
N VAL A 120 -7.17 21.11 4.49
CA VAL A 120 -6.76 22.20 5.40
C VAL A 120 -5.34 22.66 5.08
N CYS A 121 -4.38 21.74 4.93
CA CYS A 121 -2.99 22.12 4.67
C CYS A 121 -2.86 22.91 3.37
N SER A 122 -3.51 22.45 2.29
CA SER A 122 -3.46 23.13 0.99
C SER A 122 -4.21 24.47 1.01
N CYS A 123 -5.36 24.55 1.68
CA CYS A 123 -6.12 25.80 1.81
C CYS A 123 -5.33 26.85 2.62
N VAL A 124 -4.72 26.45 3.73
CA VAL A 124 -3.94 27.36 4.58
C VAL A 124 -2.65 27.79 3.87
N ALA A 125 -1.99 26.89 3.14
CA ALA A 125 -0.85 27.23 2.30
C ALA A 125 -1.21 28.20 1.15
N LEU A 126 -2.43 28.13 0.64
CA LEU A 126 -2.92 29.01 -0.43
C LEU A 126 -3.30 30.41 0.07
N VAL A 127 -4.04 30.50 1.19
CA VAL A 127 -4.66 31.74 1.67
C VAL A 127 -3.84 32.46 2.74
N GLY A 128 -3.18 31.71 3.63
CA GLY A 128 -2.73 32.24 4.92
C GLY A 128 -1.43 33.04 4.92
N GLY A 129 -1.02 33.65 3.80
CA GLY A 129 0.20 34.48 3.73
C GLY A 129 1.47 33.78 4.26
N MET A 130 1.50 32.44 4.24
CA MET A 130 2.39 31.62 5.07
C MET A 130 3.87 31.72 4.69
N ASN A 131 4.17 32.30 3.52
CA ASN A 131 5.54 32.54 3.08
C ASN A 131 6.27 33.63 3.87
N ARG A 132 5.58 34.47 4.67
CA ARG A 132 6.27 35.50 5.47
C ARG A 132 7.17 34.92 6.56
N TYR A 133 6.87 33.71 7.05
CA TYR A 133 7.64 33.01 8.08
C TYR A 133 8.00 31.56 7.66
N GLY A 134 7.79 31.18 6.40
CA GLY A 134 8.09 29.85 5.89
C GLY A 134 7.24 28.70 6.46
N TYR A 135 6.08 28.97 7.07
CA TYR A 135 5.25 27.93 7.70
C TYR A 135 4.70 26.90 6.69
N ALA A 136 4.65 27.24 5.40
CA ALA A 136 4.23 26.33 4.33
C ALA A 136 5.10 25.06 4.27
N VAL A 137 6.40 25.17 4.59
CA VAL A 137 7.32 24.03 4.65
C VAL A 137 6.88 23.02 5.71
N LEU A 138 6.46 23.51 6.89
CA LEU A 138 6.01 22.65 7.99
C LEU A 138 4.68 21.96 7.66
N LEU A 139 3.74 22.64 7.01
CA LEU A 139 2.48 22.02 6.58
C LEU A 139 2.71 20.95 5.53
N THR A 140 3.59 21.21 4.55
CA THR A 140 3.97 20.21 3.55
C THR A 140 4.62 18.99 4.22
N ALA A 141 5.56 19.21 5.13
CA ALA A 141 6.21 18.13 5.88
C ALA A 141 5.19 17.32 6.72
N PHE A 142 4.22 17.98 7.36
CA PHE A 142 3.14 17.32 8.10
C PHE A 142 2.23 16.49 7.19
N ARG A 143 1.77 17.06 6.07
CA ARG A 143 0.93 16.39 5.06
C ARG A 143 1.61 15.14 4.50
N GLU A 144 2.89 15.25 4.20
CA GLU A 144 3.71 14.13 3.73
C GLU A 144 3.95 13.10 4.84
N GLY A 145 4.21 13.52 6.08
CA GLY A 145 4.34 12.62 7.24
C GLY A 145 3.08 11.81 7.51
N PHE A 146 1.90 12.41 7.28
CA PHE A 146 0.61 11.74 7.43
C PHE A 146 0.45 10.58 6.43
N GLU A 147 1.09 10.61 5.26
CA GLU A 147 1.07 9.50 4.29
C GLU A 147 1.57 8.20 4.92
N ALA A 148 2.65 8.24 5.72
CA ALA A 148 3.16 7.04 6.38
C ALA A 148 2.16 6.47 7.41
N ILE A 149 1.45 7.34 8.13
CA ILE A 149 0.42 6.92 9.09
C ILE A 149 -0.73 6.21 8.36
N VAL A 150 -1.13 6.74 7.21
CA VAL A 150 -2.20 6.16 6.39
C VAL A 150 -1.77 4.81 5.81
N LEU A 151 -0.53 4.65 5.32
CA LEU A 151 -0.02 3.38 4.82
C LEU A 151 0.00 2.29 5.91
N ILE A 152 0.54 2.61 7.10
CA ILE A 152 0.50 1.69 8.25
C ILE A 152 -0.94 1.33 8.61
N SER A 153 -1.83 2.32 8.61
CA SER A 153 -3.26 2.09 8.90
C SER A 153 -3.88 1.16 7.87
N PHE A 154 -3.58 1.32 6.59
CA PHE A 154 -4.08 0.43 5.55
C PHE A 154 -3.59 -1.00 5.71
N MET A 155 -2.32 -1.21 6.04
CA MET A 155 -1.82 -2.55 6.28
C MET A 155 -2.40 -3.18 7.56
N GLN A 156 -2.63 -2.39 8.59
CA GLN A 156 -3.37 -2.83 9.78
C GLN A 156 -4.81 -3.22 9.45
N PHE A 157 -5.49 -2.40 8.63
CA PHE A 157 -6.81 -2.68 8.11
C PHE A 157 -6.84 -4.03 7.35
N MET A 158 -5.89 -4.24 6.44
CA MET A 158 -5.76 -5.50 5.68
C MET A 158 -5.52 -6.69 6.62
N SER A 159 -4.62 -6.57 7.60
CA SER A 159 -4.37 -7.66 8.55
C SER A 159 -5.59 -8.01 9.40
N GLU A 160 -6.30 -7.02 9.92
CA GLU A 160 -7.48 -7.23 10.78
C GLU A 160 -8.68 -7.73 9.99
N PHE A 161 -8.82 -7.31 8.72
CA PHE A 161 -9.82 -7.88 7.81
C PHE A 161 -9.69 -9.40 7.68
N TRP A 162 -8.47 -9.90 7.58
CA TRP A 162 -8.20 -11.33 7.48
C TRP A 162 -8.24 -12.06 8.84
N GLY A 163 -8.54 -11.36 9.94
CA GLY A 163 -8.61 -11.95 11.29
C GLY A 163 -7.29 -11.87 12.07
N GLY A 164 -6.40 -10.96 11.67
CA GLY A 164 -5.13 -10.67 12.31
C GLY A 164 -3.92 -11.19 11.55
N THR A 165 -2.75 -10.72 11.99
CA THR A 165 -1.45 -10.92 11.33
C THR A 165 -1.08 -12.40 11.12
N LEU A 166 -1.38 -13.27 12.10
CA LEU A 166 -1.08 -14.71 12.00
C LEU A 166 -1.97 -15.44 11.01
N ARG A 167 -3.25 -15.05 10.93
CA ARG A 167 -4.16 -15.65 9.95
C ARG A 167 -3.82 -15.17 8.54
N LEU A 168 -3.43 -13.91 8.41
CA LEU A 168 -2.88 -13.38 7.16
C LEU A 168 -1.63 -14.17 6.74
N ALA A 169 -0.67 -14.40 7.64
CA ALA A 169 0.50 -15.23 7.35
C ALA A 169 0.10 -16.63 6.86
N ARG A 170 -0.82 -17.31 7.55
CA ARG A 170 -1.29 -18.62 7.10
C ARG A 170 -1.92 -18.58 5.71
N LEU A 171 -2.66 -17.53 5.34
CA LEU A 171 -3.24 -17.42 3.99
C LEU A 171 -2.19 -17.22 2.89
N LEU A 172 -0.98 -16.79 3.26
CA LEU A 172 0.12 -16.56 2.32
C LEU A 172 1.07 -17.76 2.22
N ASP A 173 0.79 -18.88 2.90
CA ASP A 173 1.64 -20.08 2.90
C ASP A 173 1.49 -20.95 1.64
N THR A 174 0.40 -20.75 0.89
CA THR A 174 -0.22 -21.80 0.08
C THR A 174 0.32 -21.87 -1.36
N ASN A 175 0.97 -20.82 -1.85
CA ASN A 175 1.53 -20.78 -3.21
C ASN A 175 2.93 -20.16 -3.20
N ASP A 176 3.80 -20.61 -4.12
CA ASP A 176 4.95 -19.80 -4.50
C ASP A 176 4.40 -18.42 -4.92
N LEU A 177 4.87 -17.33 -4.29
CA LEU A 177 4.40 -15.97 -4.60
C LEU A 177 4.88 -15.55 -6.00
N THR A 178 4.27 -16.12 -7.03
CA THR A 178 4.44 -15.76 -8.43
C THR A 178 3.20 -14.98 -8.84
N LEU A 179 3.30 -13.65 -8.86
CA LEU A 179 2.29 -12.83 -9.53
C LEU A 179 2.38 -13.13 -11.03
N LYS A 180 1.28 -13.63 -11.61
CA LYS A 180 1.25 -13.99 -13.04
C LYS A 180 1.10 -12.75 -13.93
N ALA A 181 0.33 -11.76 -13.48
CA ALA A 181 0.22 -10.46 -14.14
C ALA A 181 -0.39 -9.40 -13.21
N CYS A 182 0.37 -8.36 -12.88
CA CYS A 182 -0.14 -7.21 -12.13
C CYS A 182 -1.26 -6.49 -12.92
N PHE A 183 -2.49 -6.47 -12.40
CA PHE A 183 -3.67 -5.98 -13.16
C PHE A 183 -3.77 -6.59 -14.56
N GLU A 184 -3.99 -7.91 -14.64
CA GLU A 184 -4.15 -8.66 -15.90
C GLU A 184 -4.96 -7.92 -16.97
N SER A 185 -6.09 -7.30 -16.61
CA SER A 185 -6.93 -6.53 -17.54
C SER A 185 -6.26 -5.28 -18.13
N VAL A 186 -5.36 -4.63 -17.40
CA VAL A 186 -4.59 -3.46 -17.87
C VAL A 186 -3.37 -3.91 -18.64
N VAL A 187 -2.64 -4.92 -18.16
CA VAL A 187 -1.44 -5.45 -18.84
C VAL A 187 -1.81 -6.03 -20.20
N VAL A 188 -2.88 -6.83 -20.31
CA VAL A 188 -3.36 -7.33 -21.60
C VAL A 188 -3.69 -6.18 -22.56
N ARG A 189 -4.29 -5.09 -22.05
CA ARG A 189 -4.67 -3.93 -22.88
C ARG A 189 -3.46 -3.09 -23.30
N VAL A 190 -2.46 -2.96 -22.44
CA VAL A 190 -1.20 -2.26 -22.72
C VAL A 190 -0.32 -3.08 -23.66
N ASP A 191 -0.21 -4.39 -23.44
CA ASP A 191 0.50 -5.31 -24.34
C ASP A 191 -0.16 -5.33 -25.73
N GLN A 192 -1.49 -5.29 -25.83
CA GLN A 192 -2.19 -5.13 -27.11
C GLN A 192 -1.88 -3.81 -27.82
N LEU A 193 -1.71 -2.71 -27.07
CA LEU A 193 -1.33 -1.40 -27.62
C LEU A 193 0.15 -1.34 -28.01
N LEU A 194 1.02 -2.03 -27.27
CA LEU A 194 2.47 -2.04 -27.46
C LEU A 194 2.97 -3.11 -28.44
N ALA A 195 2.15 -4.12 -28.76
CA ALA A 195 2.48 -5.17 -29.73
C ALA A 195 2.86 -4.64 -31.12
N GLY A 196 2.44 -3.41 -31.46
CA GLY A 196 2.84 -2.74 -32.69
C GLY A 196 4.13 -1.92 -32.63
N CYS A 197 4.69 -1.65 -31.43
CA CYS A 197 5.78 -0.69 -31.23
C CYS A 197 7.06 -1.29 -30.64
N THR A 198 6.97 -2.33 -29.81
CA THR A 198 8.13 -2.93 -29.12
C THR A 198 7.92 -4.43 -28.82
N ASN A 199 8.98 -5.25 -28.88
CA ASN A 199 8.96 -6.66 -28.44
C ASN A 199 9.03 -6.83 -26.90
N PHE A 200 8.60 -5.83 -26.13
CA PHE A 200 8.67 -5.83 -24.67
C PHE A 200 7.36 -6.37 -24.09
N GLN A 201 7.40 -7.53 -23.43
CA GLN A 201 6.25 -8.09 -22.69
C GLN A 201 6.23 -7.49 -21.28
N VAL A 202 5.17 -6.76 -20.93
CA VAL A 202 5.03 -6.11 -19.62
C VAL A 202 4.75 -7.15 -18.51
N GLY A 203 4.31 -8.35 -18.87
CA GLY A 203 3.78 -9.36 -17.95
C GLY A 203 4.78 -10.12 -17.06
N ASP A 204 6.08 -10.16 -17.37
CA ASP A 204 7.02 -10.96 -16.55
C ASP A 204 7.60 -10.16 -15.37
N VAL A 205 6.75 -9.92 -14.37
CA VAL A 205 7.12 -9.21 -13.12
C VAL A 205 7.91 -10.13 -12.16
N SER A 206 8.09 -11.41 -12.51
CA SER A 206 8.82 -12.37 -11.68
C SER A 206 10.28 -11.96 -11.46
N ALA A 207 10.87 -11.22 -12.40
CA ALA A 207 12.22 -10.67 -12.33
C ALA A 207 12.36 -9.45 -11.39
N PHE A 208 11.26 -8.77 -11.04
CA PHE A 208 11.29 -7.61 -10.14
C PHE A 208 11.26 -7.99 -8.64
N PHE A 209 11.11 -9.27 -8.32
CA PHE A 209 11.26 -9.79 -6.96
C PHE A 209 12.75 -9.89 -6.60
N VAL A 210 13.39 -8.75 -6.35
CA VAL A 210 14.83 -8.64 -6.00
C VAL A 210 15.18 -9.42 -4.73
N VAL A 211 14.19 -9.76 -3.91
CA VAL A 211 14.35 -10.64 -2.74
C VAL A 211 13.23 -11.67 -2.76
N ARG A 212 13.52 -12.92 -3.14
CA ARG A 212 12.61 -14.03 -2.84
C ARG A 212 12.47 -14.09 -1.31
N ARG A 213 11.25 -14.32 -0.80
CA ARG A 213 10.95 -14.39 0.63
C ARG A 213 10.16 -15.67 0.87
N ALA A 214 10.32 -16.28 2.05
CA ALA A 214 9.50 -17.45 2.38
C ALA A 214 8.02 -17.04 2.43
N PRO A 215 7.12 -17.83 1.82
CA PRO A 215 5.69 -17.63 1.97
C PRO A 215 5.30 -17.76 3.46
N GLY A 216 4.27 -17.01 3.85
CA GLY A 216 3.77 -17.00 5.23
C GLY A 216 4.27 -15.86 6.12
N SER A 217 4.71 -16.19 7.33
CA SER A 217 5.05 -15.25 8.42
C SER A 217 6.21 -14.33 8.04
N GLU A 218 7.22 -14.88 7.36
CA GLU A 218 8.37 -14.10 6.90
C GLU A 218 7.92 -13.03 5.89
N TYR A 219 7.05 -13.40 4.95
CA TYR A 219 6.53 -12.45 3.96
C TYR A 219 5.79 -11.28 4.62
N VAL A 220 4.84 -11.56 5.53
CA VAL A 220 4.09 -10.52 6.26
C VAL A 220 5.03 -9.63 7.07
N ALA A 221 6.02 -10.23 7.75
CA ALA A 221 6.96 -9.50 8.57
C ALA A 221 7.79 -8.51 7.73
N TRP A 222 8.28 -8.93 6.56
CA TRP A 222 9.03 -8.04 5.69
C TRP A 222 8.19 -6.91 5.10
N THR A 223 6.91 -7.17 4.79
CA THR A 223 5.99 -6.10 4.38
C THR A 223 5.80 -5.07 5.50
N TYR A 224 5.60 -5.53 6.73
CA TYR A 224 5.54 -4.64 7.91
C TYR A 224 6.85 -3.86 8.11
N ILE A 225 8.01 -4.51 7.95
CA ILE A 225 9.32 -3.84 8.07
C ILE A 225 9.46 -2.74 7.03
N ALA A 226 9.06 -2.98 5.78
CA ALA A 226 9.16 -1.98 4.72
C ALA A 226 8.34 -0.72 5.06
N GLU A 227 7.13 -0.89 5.60
CA GLU A 227 6.29 0.23 6.04
C GLU A 227 6.82 0.94 7.28
N LEU A 228 7.30 0.19 8.28
CA LEU A 228 7.95 0.74 9.48
C LEU A 228 9.21 1.53 9.11
N GLN A 229 9.99 1.04 8.14
CA GLN A 229 11.16 1.73 7.59
C GLN A 229 10.77 3.06 6.96
N TYR A 230 9.70 3.10 6.16
CA TYR A 230 9.19 4.35 5.58
C TYR A 230 8.70 5.32 6.67
N ALA A 231 7.94 4.84 7.65
CA ALA A 231 7.49 5.66 8.76
C ALA A 231 8.67 6.26 9.55
N PHE A 232 9.74 5.49 9.78
CA PHE A 232 10.95 5.98 10.40
C PHE A 232 11.64 7.06 9.55
N VAL A 233 11.78 6.85 8.24
CA VAL A 233 12.31 7.87 7.31
C VAL A 233 11.45 9.13 7.34
N MET A 234 10.13 9.02 7.44
CA MET A 234 9.24 10.18 7.51
C MET A 234 9.40 10.96 8.82
N ILE A 235 9.61 10.28 9.95
CA ILE A 235 9.92 10.96 11.22
C ILE A 235 11.21 11.77 11.07
N LEU A 236 12.27 11.16 10.53
CA LEU A 236 13.54 11.86 10.28
C LEU A 236 13.37 13.03 9.29
N TYR A 237 12.61 12.82 8.21
CA TYR A 237 12.31 13.84 7.22
C TYR A 237 11.64 15.06 7.84
N VAL A 238 10.60 14.85 8.66
CA VAL A 238 9.90 15.93 9.36
C VAL A 238 10.84 16.66 10.33
N LEU A 239 11.68 15.93 11.08
CA LEU A 239 12.66 16.54 11.99
C LEU A 239 13.70 17.39 11.25
N VAL A 240 14.19 16.92 10.10
CA VAL A 240 15.12 17.70 9.28
C VAL A 240 14.44 18.93 8.69
N ASN A 241 13.19 18.83 8.22
CA ASN A 241 12.41 19.98 7.75
C ASN A 241 12.24 21.04 8.84
N ILE A 242 11.88 20.63 10.07
CA ILE A 242 11.78 21.54 11.22
C ILE A 242 13.13 22.20 11.52
N THR A 243 14.22 21.44 11.48
CA THR A 243 15.57 21.97 11.75
C THR A 243 16.00 23.00 10.70
N LEU A 244 15.81 22.70 9.42
CA LEU A 244 16.13 23.61 8.32
C LEU A 244 15.26 24.88 8.38
N TRP A 245 13.98 24.73 8.71
CA TRP A 245 13.08 25.86 8.91
C TRP A 245 13.53 26.74 10.08
N LEU A 246 13.91 26.17 11.23
CA LEU A 246 14.43 26.93 12.38
C LEU A 246 15.75 27.68 12.06
N PHE A 247 16.64 27.09 11.28
CA PHE A 247 17.89 27.74 10.85
C PHE A 247 17.64 28.89 9.88
N THR A 248 16.66 28.72 8.98
CA THR A 248 16.23 29.78 8.06
C THR A 248 15.60 30.94 8.85
N LEU A 249 14.73 30.64 9.81
CA LEU A 249 14.11 31.65 10.69
C LEU A 249 15.16 32.41 11.53
N SER A 250 16.25 31.74 11.92
CA SER A 250 17.34 32.34 12.68
C SER A 250 18.31 33.16 11.81
N GLY A 251 18.09 33.24 10.49
CA GLY A 251 18.99 33.91 9.54
C GLY A 251 20.34 33.20 9.34
N ARG A 252 20.47 31.93 9.75
CA ARG A 252 21.71 31.15 9.61
C ARG A 252 21.83 30.42 8.27
N LEU A 253 20.72 30.29 7.56
CA LEU A 253 20.61 29.56 6.30
C LEU A 253 19.74 30.37 5.33
N ASP A 254 20.22 30.53 4.10
CA ASP A 254 19.45 31.20 3.04
C ASP A 254 18.36 30.27 2.49
N GLU A 255 17.24 30.85 2.04
CA GLU A 255 16.08 30.11 1.50
C GLU A 255 16.47 29.20 0.31
N ASN A 256 17.39 29.66 -0.56
CA ASN A 256 17.85 28.89 -1.72
C ASN A 256 18.65 27.64 -1.31
N ASP A 257 19.47 27.75 -0.27
CA ASP A 257 20.23 26.61 0.24
C ASP A 257 19.31 25.61 0.94
N MET A 258 18.32 26.11 1.68
CA MET A 258 17.29 25.28 2.30
C MET A 258 16.56 24.42 1.24
N GLU A 259 16.08 25.02 0.15
CA GLU A 259 15.39 24.29 -0.92
C GLU A 259 16.29 23.22 -1.55
N LYS A 260 17.58 23.52 -1.76
CA LYS A 260 18.56 22.55 -2.26
C LYS A 260 18.74 21.36 -1.32
N TYR A 261 18.78 21.59 -0.01
CA TYR A 261 18.83 20.50 0.98
C TYR A 261 17.53 19.68 0.99
N LEU A 262 16.38 20.35 0.96
CA LEU A 262 15.07 19.69 0.90
C LEU A 262 14.96 18.80 -0.34
N GLN A 263 15.37 19.29 -1.52
CA GLN A 263 15.35 18.52 -2.76
C GLN A 263 16.20 17.24 -2.67
N ARG A 264 17.37 17.28 -2.03
CA ARG A 264 18.22 16.10 -1.83
C ARG A 264 17.56 15.06 -0.94
N ILE A 265 16.90 15.48 0.14
CA ILE A 265 16.25 14.57 1.08
C ILE A 265 14.94 14.03 0.50
N LYS A 266 14.22 14.82 -0.31
CA LYS A 266 13.03 14.36 -1.06
C LYS A 266 13.32 13.09 -1.88
N PHE A 267 14.51 12.93 -2.45
CA PHE A 267 14.88 11.70 -3.16
C PHE A 267 14.89 10.46 -2.25
N VAL A 268 15.48 10.56 -1.06
CA VAL A 268 15.52 9.46 -0.07
C VAL A 268 14.11 9.07 0.37
N LYS A 269 13.25 10.07 0.60
CA LYS A 269 11.83 9.87 0.88
C LYS A 269 11.15 9.11 -0.24
N ILE A 270 11.29 9.55 -1.50
CA ILE A 270 10.63 8.93 -2.66
C ILE A 270 11.06 7.47 -2.81
N ALA A 271 12.37 7.18 -2.68
CA ALA A 271 12.87 5.82 -2.77
C ALA A 271 12.32 4.92 -1.64
N SER A 272 12.30 5.41 -0.41
CA SER A 272 11.75 4.68 0.74
C SER A 272 10.23 4.44 0.61
N ASN A 273 9.49 5.45 0.14
CA ASN A 273 8.05 5.34 -0.13
C ASN A 273 7.77 4.30 -1.23
N PHE A 274 8.55 4.34 -2.31
CA PHE A 274 8.43 3.37 -3.41
C PHE A 274 8.66 1.95 -2.91
N TRP A 275 9.69 1.72 -2.09
CA TRP A 275 9.97 0.42 -1.50
C TRP A 275 8.81 -0.06 -0.61
N ALA A 276 8.35 0.75 0.34
CA ALA A 276 7.24 0.38 1.22
C ALA A 276 5.95 0.09 0.43
N PHE A 277 5.62 0.98 -0.50
CA PHE A 277 4.43 0.83 -1.33
C PHE A 277 4.49 -0.40 -2.23
N TRP A 278 5.65 -0.70 -2.83
CA TRP A 278 5.83 -1.90 -3.64
C TRP A 278 5.53 -3.17 -2.85
N ASN A 279 6.06 -3.29 -1.63
CA ASN A 279 5.84 -4.45 -0.78
C ASN A 279 4.36 -4.64 -0.41
N LEU A 280 3.69 -3.55 -0.05
CA LEU A 280 2.26 -3.55 0.24
C LEU A 280 1.43 -3.86 -1.01
N PHE A 281 1.81 -3.32 -2.16
CA PHE A 281 1.14 -3.52 -3.44
C PHE A 281 1.21 -4.99 -3.88
N VAL A 282 2.39 -5.60 -3.83
CA VAL A 282 2.56 -7.02 -4.18
C VAL A 282 1.74 -7.91 -3.24
N LEU A 283 1.72 -7.61 -1.93
CA LEU A 283 0.84 -8.32 -1.00
C LEU A 283 -0.63 -8.16 -1.37
N PHE A 284 -1.07 -6.95 -1.69
CA PHE A 284 -2.44 -6.65 -2.07
C PHE A 284 -2.87 -7.40 -3.34
N GLU A 285 -2.04 -7.37 -4.39
CA GLU A 285 -2.29 -8.10 -5.63
C GLU A 285 -2.31 -9.61 -5.39
N TYR A 286 -1.40 -10.14 -4.56
CA TYR A 286 -1.40 -11.56 -4.21
C TYR A 286 -2.71 -11.98 -3.54
N LEU A 287 -3.19 -11.19 -2.56
CA LEU A 287 -4.47 -11.46 -1.90
C LEU A 287 -5.65 -11.36 -2.87
N ARG A 288 -5.51 -10.62 -3.98
CA ARG A 288 -6.52 -10.53 -5.05
C ARG A 288 -6.53 -11.74 -5.95
N GLU A 289 -5.36 -12.22 -6.33
CA GLU A 289 -5.21 -13.30 -7.30
C GLU A 289 -5.42 -14.68 -6.67
N SER A 290 -5.09 -14.83 -5.38
CA SER A 290 -5.23 -16.11 -4.68
C SER A 290 -6.70 -16.57 -4.65
N GLU A 291 -6.95 -17.79 -5.14
CA GLU A 291 -8.29 -18.38 -5.28
C GLU A 291 -9.04 -18.45 -3.94
N ASN A 292 -8.30 -18.71 -2.86
CA ASN A 292 -8.84 -18.80 -1.50
C ASN A 292 -9.28 -17.46 -0.93
N THR A 293 -8.74 -16.35 -1.44
CA THR A 293 -8.94 -14.99 -0.89
C THR A 293 -9.78 -14.10 -1.81
N LYS A 294 -9.73 -14.31 -3.13
CA LYS A 294 -10.41 -13.52 -4.15
C LYS A 294 -11.88 -13.24 -3.83
N ARG A 295 -12.68 -14.28 -3.57
CA ARG A 295 -14.13 -14.18 -3.27
C ARG A 295 -14.45 -13.26 -2.08
N ARG A 296 -13.60 -13.23 -1.06
CA ARG A 296 -13.81 -12.36 0.11
C ARG A 296 -13.32 -10.95 -0.17
N MET A 297 -12.28 -10.82 -0.97
CA MET A 297 -11.70 -9.52 -1.30
C MET A 297 -12.57 -8.73 -2.26
N ASP A 298 -13.21 -9.37 -3.25
CA ASP A 298 -14.06 -8.67 -4.23
C ASP A 298 -15.27 -7.99 -3.57
N LYS A 299 -15.79 -8.56 -2.47
CA LYS A 299 -16.90 -7.99 -1.69
C LYS A 299 -16.57 -6.64 -1.06
N ILE A 300 -15.28 -6.34 -0.86
CA ILE A 300 -14.82 -5.17 -0.11
C ILE A 300 -14.27 -4.08 -1.02
N ARG A 301 -14.57 -4.11 -2.33
CA ARG A 301 -14.14 -3.08 -3.31
C ARG A 301 -12.64 -2.75 -3.17
N PRO A 302 -11.77 -3.77 -3.24
CA PRO A 302 -10.40 -3.70 -2.73
C PRO A 302 -9.57 -2.68 -3.52
N ILE A 303 -9.79 -2.62 -4.84
CA ILE A 303 -9.16 -1.67 -5.76
C ILE A 303 -9.46 -0.23 -5.34
N SER A 304 -10.73 0.07 -5.07
CA SER A 304 -11.19 1.40 -4.65
C SER A 304 -10.55 1.81 -3.32
N LYS A 305 -10.51 0.90 -2.32
CA LYS A 305 -9.88 1.14 -1.02
C LYS A 305 -8.39 1.45 -1.15
N PHE A 306 -7.68 0.74 -2.02
CA PHE A 306 -6.26 0.94 -2.27
C PHE A 306 -5.96 2.26 -2.99
N PHE A 307 -6.68 2.57 -4.08
CA PHE A 307 -6.45 3.79 -4.86
C PHE A 307 -6.86 5.07 -4.13
N CYS A 308 -7.88 5.04 -3.27
CA CYS A 308 -8.28 6.19 -2.46
C CYS A 308 -7.12 6.81 -1.66
N ILE A 309 -6.17 5.97 -1.22
CA ILE A 309 -5.02 6.41 -0.45
C ILE A 309 -3.93 6.95 -1.37
N LYS A 310 -3.48 6.15 -2.34
CA LYS A 310 -2.26 6.49 -3.08
C LYS A 310 -2.50 7.49 -4.19
N LEU A 311 -3.68 7.52 -4.78
CA LEU A 311 -3.96 8.39 -5.93
C LEU A 311 -3.91 9.87 -5.55
N ILE A 312 -4.29 10.24 -4.31
CA ILE A 312 -4.12 11.61 -3.79
C ILE A 312 -2.66 12.06 -3.91
N VAL A 313 -1.72 11.20 -3.50
CA VAL A 313 -0.29 11.50 -3.51
C VAL A 313 0.26 11.49 -4.93
N ILE A 314 -0.10 10.48 -5.73
CA ILE A 314 0.41 10.38 -7.11
C ILE A 314 -0.06 11.57 -7.96
N VAL A 315 -1.34 11.94 -7.89
CA VAL A 315 -1.89 13.05 -8.67
C VAL A 315 -1.22 14.37 -8.28
N SER A 316 -1.09 14.65 -6.97
CA SER A 316 -0.42 15.87 -6.50
C SER A 316 1.07 15.93 -6.86
N LEU A 317 1.78 14.80 -6.87
CA LEU A 317 3.18 14.74 -7.34
C LEU A 317 3.31 15.10 -8.82
N TRP A 318 2.44 14.55 -9.70
CA TRP A 318 2.47 14.89 -11.11
C TRP A 318 2.10 16.35 -11.36
N GLN A 319 1.15 16.90 -10.62
CA GLN A 319 0.79 18.32 -10.67
C GLN A 319 1.97 19.21 -10.31
N GLU A 320 2.67 18.93 -9.21
CA GLU A 320 3.85 19.66 -8.76
C GLU A 320 4.95 19.63 -9.82
N GLN A 321 5.26 18.45 -10.37
CA GLN A 321 6.30 18.31 -11.40
C GLN A 321 5.95 19.06 -12.68
N ILE A 322 4.72 18.93 -13.17
CA ILE A 322 4.34 19.55 -14.45
C ILE A 322 4.27 21.07 -14.32
N LEU A 323 3.70 21.59 -13.23
CA LEU A 323 3.63 23.03 -13.01
C LEU A 323 5.00 23.66 -12.75
N THR A 324 5.91 22.95 -12.06
CA THR A 324 7.31 23.40 -11.89
C THR A 324 8.04 23.48 -13.22
N GLN A 325 7.85 22.50 -14.12
CA GLN A 325 8.44 22.54 -15.45
C GLN A 325 7.85 23.66 -16.33
N LEU A 326 6.55 23.94 -16.21
CA LEU A 326 5.92 25.07 -16.87
C LEU A 326 6.42 26.41 -16.34
N ALA A 327 6.67 26.52 -15.03
CA ALA A 327 7.26 27.69 -14.40
C ALA A 327 8.68 27.96 -14.91
N HIS A 328 9.52 26.92 -15.05
CA HIS A 328 10.87 27.07 -15.63
C HIS A 328 10.86 27.54 -17.09
N ARG A 329 9.78 27.30 -17.82
CA ARG A 329 9.60 27.76 -19.21
C ARG A 329 8.93 29.14 -19.31
N GLU A 330 8.66 29.79 -18.18
CA GLU A 330 7.98 31.09 -18.09
C GLU A 330 6.61 31.11 -18.78
N LEU A 331 5.88 29.99 -18.69
CA LEU A 331 4.57 29.80 -19.33
C LEU A 331 3.40 30.08 -18.41
N LEU A 332 3.63 30.36 -17.12
CA LEU A 332 2.56 30.63 -16.17
C LEU A 332 2.28 32.14 -16.07
N PRO A 333 1.02 32.56 -15.87
CA PRO A 333 0.70 33.95 -15.59
C PRO A 333 1.12 34.35 -14.16
N THR A 334 1.40 35.64 -13.96
CA THR A 334 1.60 36.22 -12.62
C THR A 334 0.29 36.77 -12.08
N PHE A 335 0.02 36.58 -10.78
CA PHE A 335 -1.21 37.06 -10.13
C PHE A 335 -0.89 37.97 -8.94
N ARG A 336 -1.81 38.89 -8.61
CA ARG A 336 -1.82 39.57 -7.30
C ARG A 336 -2.85 38.92 -6.39
N GLY A 337 -2.39 38.43 -5.25
CA GLY A 337 -3.24 37.91 -4.18
C GLY A 337 -3.61 39.00 -3.18
N VAL A 338 -4.47 38.67 -2.21
CA VAL A 338 -4.84 39.62 -1.15
C VAL A 338 -3.72 39.77 -0.12
N GLU A 339 -3.11 38.66 0.29
CA GLU A 339 -1.96 38.65 1.22
C GLU A 339 -0.62 38.31 0.55
N GLN A 340 -0.63 37.57 -0.57
CA GLN A 340 0.58 37.09 -1.23
C GLN A 340 0.52 37.30 -2.75
N ASP A 341 1.45 38.08 -3.28
CA ASP A 341 1.60 38.24 -4.73
C ASP A 341 2.36 37.05 -5.33
N TRP A 342 1.79 36.46 -6.38
CA TRP A 342 2.43 35.42 -7.19
C TRP A 342 3.21 36.07 -8.32
N VAL A 343 4.20 36.88 -7.93
CA VAL A 343 5.08 37.60 -8.87
C VAL A 343 6.08 36.67 -9.54
N ASN A 344 6.45 35.58 -8.86
CA ASN A 344 7.38 34.57 -9.36
C ASN A 344 6.60 33.39 -9.98
N GLN A 345 7.03 32.93 -11.16
CA GLN A 345 6.53 31.75 -11.87
C GLN A 345 6.43 30.52 -10.96
N GLN A 346 7.45 30.28 -10.13
CA GLN A 346 7.47 29.14 -9.20
C GLN A 346 6.39 29.25 -8.12
N LYS A 347 6.19 30.45 -7.56
CA LYS A 347 5.12 30.69 -6.59
C LYS A 347 3.74 30.53 -7.21
N THR A 348 3.57 30.89 -8.48
CA THR A 348 2.34 30.59 -9.22
C THR A 348 2.12 29.08 -9.32
N ALA A 349 3.15 28.30 -9.67
CA ALA A 349 3.04 26.85 -9.77
C ALA A 349 2.58 26.21 -8.45
N GLU A 350 3.26 26.53 -7.34
CA GLU A 350 2.91 26.06 -5.99
C GLU A 350 1.47 26.39 -5.61
N GLY A 351 1.06 27.63 -5.88
CA GLY A 351 -0.28 28.10 -5.61
C GLY A 351 -1.36 27.37 -6.42
N VAL A 352 -1.12 27.14 -7.72
CA VAL A 352 -2.04 26.36 -8.57
C VAL A 352 -2.16 24.91 -8.08
N VAL A 353 -1.06 24.27 -7.64
CA VAL A 353 -1.12 22.93 -7.04
C VAL A 353 -2.04 22.93 -5.82
N ASN A 354 -1.84 23.86 -4.88
CA ASN A 354 -2.66 23.93 -3.67
C ASN A 354 -4.14 24.22 -3.97
N PHE A 355 -4.42 25.05 -4.98
CA PHE A 355 -5.77 25.30 -5.48
C PHE A 355 -6.43 24.03 -6.04
N LEU A 356 -5.73 23.29 -6.91
CA LEU A 356 -6.24 22.04 -7.49
C LEU A 356 -6.50 20.99 -6.42
N VAL A 357 -5.58 20.83 -5.46
CA VAL A 357 -5.76 19.89 -4.35
C VAL A 357 -7.03 20.21 -3.55
N CYS A 358 -7.34 21.49 -3.29
CA CYS A 358 -8.58 21.86 -2.59
C CYS A 358 -9.85 21.36 -3.31
N ILE A 359 -9.87 21.43 -4.63
CA ILE A 359 -11.01 20.94 -5.45
C ILE A 359 -11.05 19.41 -5.43
N GLU A 360 -9.91 18.76 -5.63
CA GLU A 360 -9.80 17.30 -5.66
C GLU A 360 -10.22 16.66 -4.35
N MET A 361 -9.96 17.33 -3.22
CA MET A 361 -10.39 16.82 -1.91
C MET A 361 -11.91 16.66 -1.81
N VAL A 362 -12.72 17.42 -2.56
CA VAL A 362 -14.18 17.21 -2.63
C VAL A 362 -14.49 15.88 -3.33
N LEU A 363 -13.80 15.59 -4.43
CA LEU A 363 -13.96 14.34 -5.18
C LEU A 363 -13.48 13.14 -4.35
N PHE A 364 -12.31 13.28 -3.70
CA PHE A 364 -11.79 12.24 -2.82
C PHE A 364 -12.65 12.04 -1.58
N ALA A 365 -13.26 13.08 -1.01
CA ALA A 365 -14.23 12.92 0.09
C ALA A 365 -15.37 11.99 -0.33
N GLN A 366 -15.92 12.19 -1.54
CA GLN A 366 -16.99 11.36 -2.05
C GLN A 366 -16.52 9.94 -2.40
N TRP A 367 -15.32 9.81 -2.95
CA TRP A 367 -14.75 8.50 -3.24
C TRP A 367 -14.45 7.71 -1.97
N HIS A 368 -13.95 8.34 -0.90
CA HIS A 368 -13.77 7.69 0.38
C HIS A 368 -15.08 7.15 0.96
N ARG A 369 -16.22 7.85 0.77
CA ARG A 369 -17.57 7.35 1.11
C ARG A 369 -17.94 6.09 0.32
N TYR A 370 -17.59 6.05 -0.95
CA TYR A 370 -17.81 4.87 -1.78
C TYR A 370 -16.88 3.71 -1.42
N ALA A 371 -15.61 3.97 -1.14
CA ALA A 371 -14.60 2.94 -0.89
C ALA A 371 -14.70 2.35 0.52
N TYR A 372 -14.94 3.17 1.53
CA TYR A 372 -15.02 2.78 2.94
C TYR A 372 -16.41 3.09 3.46
N THR A 373 -17.41 2.26 3.15
CA THR A 373 -18.77 2.51 3.66
C THR A 373 -18.91 2.06 5.12
N PHE A 374 -19.69 2.80 5.91
CA PHE A 374 -19.95 2.47 7.32
C PHE A 374 -20.87 1.24 7.49
N GLU A 375 -21.66 0.91 6.47
CA GLU A 375 -22.59 -0.23 6.45
C GLU A 375 -21.91 -1.57 6.17
N GLU A 376 -20.63 -1.54 5.75
CA GLU A 376 -19.87 -2.74 5.45
C GLU A 376 -19.71 -3.57 6.72
N LYS A 377 -20.47 -4.66 6.83
CA LYS A 377 -20.37 -5.61 7.93
C LYS A 377 -19.24 -6.58 7.64
N TRP A 378 -18.24 -6.56 8.50
CA TRP A 378 -17.14 -7.50 8.46
C TRP A 378 -17.55 -8.62 9.41
N SER A 379 -18.02 -9.74 8.86
CA SER A 379 -18.16 -10.95 9.66
C SER A 379 -16.78 -11.32 10.17
N GLY A 380 -16.49 -10.89 11.39
CA GLY A 380 -15.32 -11.33 12.12
C GLY A 380 -15.27 -12.85 12.02
N GLY A 381 -14.07 -13.41 11.87
CA GLY A 381 -13.83 -14.84 11.93
C GLY A 381 -14.14 -15.42 13.32
N GLU A 382 -15.36 -15.26 13.81
CA GLU A 382 -15.76 -15.39 15.21
C GLU A 382 -16.02 -16.84 15.63
N LYS A 383 -15.71 -17.82 14.77
CA LYS A 383 -15.68 -19.24 15.18
C LYS A 383 -14.31 -19.90 15.01
N VAL A 384 -13.45 -19.38 14.13
CA VAL A 384 -12.16 -19.99 13.83
C VAL A 384 -11.09 -19.59 14.86
N ALA A 385 -11.15 -18.36 15.39
CA ALA A 385 -10.18 -17.87 16.37
C ALA A 385 -10.17 -18.64 17.71
N LYS A 386 -11.26 -19.34 18.07
CA LYS A 386 -11.29 -20.21 19.27
C LYS A 386 -10.61 -21.56 19.06
N VAL A 387 -10.64 -22.11 17.84
CA VAL A 387 -9.99 -23.39 17.51
C VAL A 387 -8.47 -23.22 17.46
N PHE A 388 -7.97 -22.09 16.95
CA PHE A 388 -6.53 -21.89 16.70
C PHE A 388 -5.76 -21.14 17.80
N ARG A 389 -6.43 -20.73 18.88
CA ARG A 389 -5.76 -20.08 20.03
C ARG A 389 -4.92 -21.04 20.88
N ASN A 390 -5.07 -22.35 20.69
CA ASN A 390 -4.55 -23.34 21.64
C ASN A 390 -3.13 -23.85 21.37
N THR A 391 -2.46 -23.46 20.27
CA THR A 391 -1.12 -24.00 19.94
C THR A 391 0.06 -23.07 20.25
N ASN A 392 -0.13 -21.82 20.64
CA ASN A 392 0.98 -20.95 21.04
C ASN A 392 0.61 -20.09 22.27
N LYS A 393 0.85 -20.63 23.47
CA LYS A 393 0.73 -19.89 24.75
C LYS A 393 1.67 -18.68 24.84
N ASP A 394 2.64 -18.58 23.93
CA ASP A 394 3.68 -17.55 23.92
C ASP A 394 3.24 -16.23 23.27
N TYR A 395 2.18 -16.22 22.46
CA TYR A 395 1.63 -14.98 21.92
C TYR A 395 0.78 -14.28 22.98
N LYS A 396 1.47 -13.62 23.93
CA LYS A 396 0.84 -12.69 24.86
C LYS A 396 0.43 -11.46 24.05
N ALA A 397 -0.73 -11.53 23.41
CA ALA A 397 -1.35 -10.36 22.79
C ALA A 397 -1.31 -9.24 23.83
N SER A 398 -0.55 -8.17 23.55
CA SER A 398 -0.41 -7.04 24.45
C SER A 398 -1.82 -6.61 24.87
N CYS A 399 -2.22 -6.97 26.09
CA CYS A 399 -3.52 -6.70 26.69
C CYS A 399 -3.64 -5.21 27.09
N CYS A 400 -2.82 -4.37 26.49
CA CYS A 400 -2.87 -2.93 26.65
C CYS A 400 -3.71 -2.40 25.50
N CYS A 401 -4.98 -2.11 25.77
CA CYS A 401 -5.96 -1.53 24.85
C CYS A 401 -5.58 -0.14 24.30
N PHE A 402 -4.32 0.29 24.42
CA PHE A 402 -3.80 1.60 24.05
C PHE A 402 -2.63 1.55 23.04
N ARG A 403 -1.99 0.40 22.82
CA ARG A 403 -0.85 0.28 21.89
C ARG A 403 -1.37 -0.07 20.48
N PHE A 404 -1.40 0.92 19.60
CA PHE A 404 -1.91 0.81 18.22
C PHE A 404 -1.00 1.54 17.23
N GLY A 405 -1.24 1.38 15.92
CA GLY A 405 -0.39 1.97 14.89
C GLY A 405 1.00 1.33 14.90
N VAL A 406 2.05 2.16 14.80
CA VAL A 406 3.46 1.74 14.74
C VAL A 406 3.80 0.72 15.83
N GLY A 407 3.43 0.97 17.09
CA GLY A 407 3.80 0.11 18.21
C GLY A 407 3.23 -1.32 18.11
N LYS A 408 1.98 -1.47 17.66
CA LYS A 408 1.38 -2.80 17.43
C LYS A 408 2.08 -3.52 16.28
N MET A 409 2.33 -2.82 15.18
CA MET A 409 3.00 -3.40 14.02
C MET A 409 4.43 -3.85 14.36
N MET A 410 5.16 -3.09 15.19
CA MET A 410 6.46 -3.50 15.72
C MET A 410 6.39 -4.77 16.57
N ASP A 411 5.38 -4.87 17.45
CA ASP A 411 5.19 -6.07 18.29
C ASP A 411 4.87 -7.30 17.41
N ASP A 412 4.02 -7.13 16.40
CA ASP A 412 3.70 -8.17 15.42
C ASP A 412 4.94 -8.62 14.63
N VAL A 413 5.76 -7.70 14.13
CA VAL A 413 7.05 -8.02 13.47
C VAL A 413 7.97 -8.79 14.41
N GLY A 414 8.11 -8.31 15.64
CA GLY A 414 8.95 -8.94 16.65
C GLY A 414 8.56 -10.40 16.87
N TYR A 415 7.26 -10.67 17.03
CA TYR A 415 6.76 -12.03 17.18
C TYR A 415 6.95 -12.88 15.91
N LEU A 416 6.63 -12.36 14.73
CA LEU A 416 6.79 -13.10 13.47
C LEU A 416 8.25 -13.51 13.25
N LEU A 417 9.21 -12.59 13.42
CA LEU A 417 10.61 -12.86 13.14
C LEU A 417 11.33 -13.59 14.28
N CYS A 418 11.24 -13.06 15.51
CA CYS A 418 12.04 -13.57 16.62
C CYS A 418 11.52 -14.89 17.17
N ASN A 419 10.22 -15.16 17.04
CA ASN A 419 9.59 -16.39 17.52
C ASN A 419 9.29 -17.34 16.37
N ARG A 420 8.42 -16.98 15.41
CA ARG A 420 7.96 -17.92 14.37
C ARG A 420 9.07 -18.27 13.37
N VAL A 421 9.59 -17.29 12.64
CA VAL A 421 10.60 -17.52 11.59
C VAL A 421 11.87 -18.14 12.20
N ASN A 422 12.32 -17.65 13.35
CA ASN A 422 13.44 -18.24 14.08
C ASN A 422 13.15 -19.70 14.51
N GLY A 423 11.93 -19.99 14.98
CA GLY A 423 11.50 -21.34 15.31
C GLY A 423 11.50 -22.30 14.12
N GLN A 424 11.07 -21.81 12.95
CA GLN A 424 11.11 -22.58 11.70
C GLN A 424 12.55 -22.91 11.27
N HIS A 425 13.46 -21.93 11.33
CA HIS A 425 14.88 -22.17 11.03
C HIS A 425 15.53 -23.10 12.07
N LYS A 426 15.19 -22.96 13.36
CA LYS A 426 15.63 -23.90 14.42
C LYS A 426 15.16 -25.33 14.15
N CYS A 427 13.92 -25.52 13.65
CA CYS A 427 13.43 -26.84 13.26
C CYS A 427 14.36 -27.48 12.20
N VAL A 428 14.71 -26.73 11.16
CA VAL A 428 15.59 -27.22 10.09
C VAL A 428 17.03 -27.45 10.59
N HIS A 429 17.56 -26.58 11.46
CA HIS A 429 18.87 -26.80 12.06
C HIS A 429 18.92 -28.07 12.93
N LEU A 430 17.92 -28.30 13.78
CA LEU A 430 17.81 -29.54 14.57
C LEU A 430 17.72 -30.77 13.66
N LEU A 431 16.98 -30.65 12.55
CA LEU A 431 16.90 -31.69 11.53
C LEU A 431 18.27 -31.97 10.88
N GLN A 432 19.06 -30.94 10.57
CA GLN A 432 20.42 -31.08 10.04
C GLN A 432 21.35 -31.77 11.05
N GLU A 433 21.29 -31.37 12.32
CA GLU A 433 22.12 -31.94 13.39
C GLU A 433 21.84 -33.44 13.56
N LYS A 434 20.55 -33.81 13.59
CA LYS A 434 20.14 -35.22 13.70
C LYS A 434 20.53 -36.05 12.49
N LYS A 435 20.38 -35.50 11.29
CA LYS A 435 20.84 -36.13 10.05
C LYS A 435 22.35 -36.39 10.07
N ARG A 436 23.16 -35.47 10.62
CA ARG A 436 24.62 -35.66 10.78
C ARG A 436 24.96 -36.66 11.89
N GLY A 437 24.19 -36.67 12.97
CA GLY A 437 24.38 -37.57 14.11
C GLY A 437 24.01 -39.04 13.85
N GLY A 438 23.32 -39.34 12.75
CA GLY A 438 22.85 -40.69 12.43
C GLY A 438 21.78 -41.19 13.41
N ASP A 439 21.13 -40.28 14.13
CA ASP A 439 20.19 -40.61 15.20
C ASP A 439 18.82 -40.90 14.59
N VAL A 440 18.32 -42.14 14.74
CA VAL A 440 17.10 -42.63 14.07
C VAL A 440 15.85 -42.39 14.93
N SER A 441 15.98 -42.04 16.23
CA SER A 441 14.83 -41.80 17.13
C SER A 441 14.23 -40.39 16.98
N VAL A 442 14.14 -39.87 15.75
CA VAL A 442 13.75 -38.48 15.50
C VAL A 442 12.23 -38.26 15.61
N ALA A 443 11.46 -39.32 15.40
CA ALA A 443 10.00 -39.28 15.50
C ALA A 443 9.48 -38.91 16.91
N GLU A 444 10.28 -39.17 17.96
CA GLU A 444 9.92 -38.88 19.37
C GLU A 444 10.58 -37.61 19.92
N ASP A 445 11.29 -36.85 19.08
CA ASP A 445 11.94 -35.63 19.55
C ASP A 445 10.93 -34.51 19.84
N SER A 446 10.74 -34.23 21.13
CA SER A 446 9.88 -33.17 21.61
C SER A 446 10.31 -31.78 21.13
N ASP A 447 11.62 -31.56 20.94
CA ASP A 447 12.16 -30.26 20.55
C ASP A 447 11.97 -30.02 19.05
N LEU A 448 12.18 -31.03 18.20
CA LEU A 448 11.90 -30.94 16.77
C LEU A 448 10.40 -30.76 16.51
N PHE A 449 9.54 -31.53 17.19
CA PHE A 449 8.10 -31.39 17.11
C PHE A 449 7.63 -30.00 17.55
N ARG A 450 8.15 -29.50 18.67
CA ARG A 450 7.85 -28.14 19.15
C ARG A 450 8.23 -27.08 18.12
N ASN A 451 9.39 -27.20 17.48
CA ASN A 451 9.79 -26.23 16.47
C ASN A 451 9.02 -26.38 15.14
N PHE A 452 8.58 -27.59 14.78
CA PHE A 452 7.70 -27.82 13.63
C PHE A 452 6.35 -27.08 13.78
N GLN A 453 5.86 -26.91 15.01
CA GLN A 453 4.65 -26.13 15.28
C GLN A 453 4.75 -24.64 14.94
N TYR A 454 5.96 -24.11 14.68
CA TYR A 454 6.12 -22.72 14.21
C TYR A 454 5.87 -22.56 12.71
N PHE A 455 5.77 -23.64 11.92
CA PHE A 455 5.33 -23.58 10.53
C PHE A 455 3.84 -23.19 10.41
N GLU A 456 3.40 -22.91 9.19
CA GLU A 456 2.05 -22.48 8.90
C GLU A 456 1.21 -23.72 8.69
N LEU A 457 0.76 -24.27 9.82
CA LEU A 457 -0.07 -25.47 9.84
C LEU A 457 -1.51 -25.13 9.49
N ASP A 458 -2.11 -25.99 8.68
CA ASP A 458 -3.54 -25.97 8.38
C ASP A 458 -4.38 -26.57 9.53
N ASP A 459 -5.65 -26.89 9.24
CA ASP A 459 -6.58 -27.45 10.20
C ASP A 459 -6.24 -28.93 10.55
N GLN A 460 -5.47 -29.62 9.70
CA GLN A 460 -5.02 -31.00 9.88
C GLN A 460 -3.65 -31.08 10.58
N GLY A 461 -2.95 -29.95 10.71
CA GLY A 461 -1.63 -29.88 11.33
C GLY A 461 -0.49 -30.03 10.33
N GLU A 462 -0.73 -29.75 9.06
CA GLU A 462 0.20 -29.96 7.95
C GLU A 462 0.75 -28.64 7.41
N ALA A 463 2.07 -28.62 7.17
CA ALA A 463 2.79 -27.44 6.70
C ALA A 463 2.89 -27.42 5.17
N SER A 464 2.77 -26.24 4.56
CA SER A 464 2.89 -26.08 3.11
C SER A 464 4.30 -26.43 2.61
N ILE A 465 4.37 -27.23 1.53
CA ILE A 465 5.63 -27.56 0.85
C ILE A 465 6.32 -26.30 0.33
N ALA A 466 5.58 -25.31 -0.16
CA ALA A 466 6.14 -24.06 -0.66
C ALA A 466 6.93 -23.31 0.42
N GLN A 467 6.41 -23.33 1.66
CA GLN A 467 7.07 -22.73 2.81
C GLN A 467 8.31 -23.53 3.22
N ILE A 468 8.16 -24.84 3.42
CA ILE A 468 9.28 -25.71 3.84
C ILE A 468 10.42 -25.63 2.83
N LYS A 469 10.11 -25.69 1.53
CA LYS A 469 11.07 -25.59 0.42
C LYS A 469 11.99 -24.39 0.58
N TYR A 470 11.41 -23.22 0.83
CA TYR A 470 12.18 -22.00 0.98
C TYR A 470 13.11 -22.07 2.20
N ILE A 471 12.59 -22.55 3.33
CA ILE A 471 13.31 -22.59 4.60
C ILE A 471 14.44 -23.64 4.59
N LEU A 472 14.25 -24.76 3.87
CA LEU A 472 15.31 -25.74 3.64
C LEU A 472 16.48 -25.16 2.84
N VAL A 473 16.19 -24.34 1.82
CA VAL A 473 17.23 -23.69 1.02
C VAL A 473 17.90 -22.55 1.81
N SER A 474 17.15 -21.70 2.50
CA SER A 474 17.71 -20.59 3.29
C SER A 474 18.58 -21.06 4.46
N SER A 475 18.25 -22.21 5.05
CA SER A 475 19.02 -22.83 6.15
C SER A 475 20.21 -23.66 5.65
N GLY A 476 20.40 -23.78 4.32
CA GLY A 476 21.46 -24.58 3.72
C GLY A 476 21.27 -26.10 3.85
N PHE A 477 20.05 -26.57 4.12
CA PHE A 477 19.72 -28.01 4.11
C PHE A 477 19.69 -28.55 2.68
N ALA A 478 19.12 -27.78 1.75
CA ALA A 478 19.08 -28.08 0.33
C ALA A 478 19.93 -27.07 -0.46
N GLY A 479 20.68 -27.55 -1.46
CA GLY A 479 21.60 -26.71 -2.23
C GLY A 479 20.91 -25.76 -3.19
N ASN A 480 19.74 -26.14 -3.74
CA ASN A 480 18.98 -25.30 -4.65
C ASN A 480 17.45 -25.59 -4.52
N MET A 481 16.62 -24.70 -5.09
CA MET A 481 15.17 -24.82 -5.04
C MET A 481 14.62 -26.07 -5.75
N ARG A 482 15.31 -26.59 -6.77
CA ARG A 482 14.89 -27.77 -7.53
C ARG A 482 15.08 -29.04 -6.71
N ASP A 483 16.24 -29.18 -6.06
CA ASP A 483 16.57 -30.29 -5.17
C ASP A 483 15.60 -30.32 -3.98
N ALA A 484 15.33 -29.15 -3.39
CA ALA A 484 14.35 -29.04 -2.30
C ALA A 484 12.94 -29.44 -2.76
N THR A 485 12.54 -29.04 -3.98
CA THR A 485 11.22 -29.42 -4.54
C THR A 485 11.11 -30.92 -4.74
N GLU A 486 12.15 -31.56 -5.28
CA GLU A 486 12.15 -33.00 -5.52
C GLU A 486 12.11 -33.79 -4.20
N GLN A 487 12.92 -33.40 -3.21
CA GLN A 487 12.91 -34.02 -1.88
C GLN A 487 11.55 -33.91 -1.20
N LEU A 488 10.92 -32.74 -1.26
CA LEU A 488 9.62 -32.53 -0.63
C LEU A 488 8.48 -33.20 -1.38
N ARG A 489 8.58 -33.32 -2.71
CA ARG A 489 7.61 -34.06 -3.52
C ARG A 489 7.65 -35.56 -3.21
N GLN A 490 8.83 -36.11 -2.92
CA GLN A 490 8.97 -37.51 -2.49
C GLN A 490 8.47 -37.73 -1.06
N ALA A 491 8.56 -36.69 -0.21
CA ALA A 491 8.02 -36.71 1.15
C ALA A 491 6.48 -36.65 1.19
N ASP A 492 5.86 -36.00 0.22
CA ASP A 492 4.42 -35.83 0.07
C ASP A 492 3.77 -37.10 -0.49
N ARG A 493 3.46 -38.06 0.39
CA ARG A 493 2.97 -39.39 -0.02
C ARG A 493 1.52 -39.37 -0.46
N ASP A 494 0.72 -38.46 0.08
CA ASP A 494 -0.68 -38.30 -0.25
C ASP A 494 -0.92 -37.29 -1.39
N SER A 495 0.14 -36.63 -1.87
CA SER A 495 0.08 -35.60 -2.91
C SER A 495 -0.85 -34.44 -2.54
N SER A 496 -0.93 -34.13 -1.24
CA SER A 496 -1.74 -33.03 -0.70
C SER A 496 -1.13 -31.65 -0.99
N GLY A 497 0.16 -31.59 -1.34
CA GLY A 497 0.92 -30.34 -1.41
C GLY A 497 1.30 -29.78 -0.04
N ARG A 498 1.01 -30.51 1.03
CA ARG A 498 1.38 -30.22 2.42
C ARG A 498 2.13 -31.42 3.01
N LEU A 499 2.78 -31.20 4.15
CA LEU A 499 3.51 -32.25 4.85
C LEU A 499 3.08 -32.29 6.31
N SER A 500 2.65 -33.47 6.75
CA SER A 500 2.51 -33.77 8.17
C SER A 500 3.88 -33.88 8.83
N TYR A 501 3.93 -33.76 10.16
CA TYR A 501 5.19 -33.95 10.92
C TYR A 501 5.85 -35.31 10.64
N LYS A 502 5.03 -36.35 10.45
CA LYS A 502 5.52 -37.71 10.20
C LYS A 502 6.21 -37.80 8.84
N GLU A 503 5.62 -37.24 7.79
CA GLU A 503 6.20 -37.20 6.44
C GLU A 503 7.44 -36.33 6.40
N PHE A 504 7.38 -35.17 7.06
CA PHE A 504 8.51 -34.24 7.18
C PHE A 504 9.77 -34.93 7.72
N ILE A 505 9.62 -35.77 8.76
CA ILE A 505 10.74 -36.52 9.34
C ILE A 505 11.10 -37.74 8.51
N ALA A 506 10.09 -38.51 8.09
CA ALA A 506 10.29 -39.82 7.47
C ALA A 506 11.12 -39.72 6.18
N ASP A 507 11.00 -38.67 5.39
CA ASP A 507 11.70 -38.61 4.11
C ASP A 507 12.94 -37.68 4.15
N LEU A 508 12.94 -36.59 4.94
CA LEU A 508 14.10 -35.70 5.04
C LEU A 508 15.30 -36.31 5.80
N ILE A 509 15.05 -37.28 6.69
CA ILE A 509 16.08 -37.99 7.45
C ILE A 509 16.53 -39.25 6.73
N THR A 510 15.57 -40.00 6.17
CA THR A 510 15.83 -41.35 5.65
C THR A 510 16.38 -41.35 4.23
N GLN A 511 16.05 -40.36 3.39
CA GLN A 511 16.46 -40.31 1.97
C GLN A 511 17.76 -39.52 1.71
N GLY A 512 18.50 -39.14 2.76
CA GLY A 512 19.81 -38.47 2.63
C GLY A 512 21.01 -39.39 2.36
N GLY A 513 20.79 -40.63 1.89
CA GLY A 513 21.82 -41.61 1.60
C GLY A 513 22.62 -41.32 0.32
N ARG A 514 23.49 -40.31 0.40
CA ARG A 514 24.58 -39.90 -0.54
C ARG A 514 24.20 -39.18 -1.85
N PRO A 515 25.09 -38.30 -2.36
CA PRO A 515 24.89 -37.49 -3.55
C PRO A 515 24.81 -38.29 -4.86
#